data_AF-A0A699W6T6-F1
#
_entry.id   AF-A0A699W6T6-F1
#
_cell.length_a   1.000
_cell.length_b   1.000
_cell.length_c   1.000
_cell.angle_alpha   90.00
_cell.angle_beta   90.00
_cell.angle_gamma   90.00
#
_symmetry.space_group_name_H-M   'P 1'
#
loop_
_entity.id
_entity.type
_entity.pdbx_description
1 polymer ?
#
loop_
_entity_poly.entity_id
_entity_poly.type
_entity_poly.pdbx_seq_one_letter_code
_entity_poly.pdbx_strand_id
1 'polypeptide(L)' 'MEEDYKPAVQHQRWINPKIYNVINKEVEKLLDAGLIYPISDSPWVSPVHCVPQKGSFTMVENEENELIPTRLVIGWR' A
#
# COMPACT_ATOMS: atom_id res chain seq x y z
N MET A 1 19.39 -18.61 4.75
CA MET A 1 19.56 -17.50 5.73
C MET A 1 20.60 -17.95 6.73
N GLU A 2 21.45 -17.05 7.21
CA GLU A 2 22.34 -17.38 8.33
C GLU A 2 21.47 -17.78 9.53
N GLU A 3 21.80 -18.90 10.16
CA GLU A 3 21.01 -19.53 11.22
C GLU A 3 20.87 -18.65 12.48
N ASP A 4 21.72 -17.63 12.61
CA ASP A 4 21.79 -16.71 13.76
C ASP A 4 21.13 -15.33 13.53
N TYR A 5 20.47 -15.12 12.38
CA TYR A 5 19.88 -13.81 12.08
C TYR A 5 18.62 -13.57 12.93
N LYS A 6 18.66 -12.55 13.80
CA LYS A 6 17.49 -12.10 14.57
C LYS A 6 16.63 -11.16 13.73
N PRO A 7 15.31 -11.41 13.56
CA PRO A 7 14.43 -10.50 12.86
C PRO A 7 14.42 -9.13 13.55
N ALA A 8 14.74 -8.08 12.79
CA ALA A 8 14.65 -6.71 13.28
C ALA A 8 13.31 -6.11 12.87
N VAL A 9 12.48 -5.78 13.86
CA VAL A 9 11.21 -5.08 13.63
C VAL A 9 11.53 -3.62 13.34
N GLN A 10 11.34 -3.19 12.09
CA GLN A 10 11.41 -1.77 11.76
C GLN A 10 10.05 -1.10 12.05
N HIS A 11 10.09 0.09 12.64
CA HIS A 11 8.88 0.87 12.87
C HIS A 11 8.29 1.29 11.53
N GLN A 12 6.99 1.04 11.32
CA GLN A 12 6.28 1.48 10.12
C GLN A 12 6.37 3.00 10.01
N ARG A 13 6.72 3.50 8.82
CA ARG A 13 6.74 4.95 8.56
C ARG A 13 5.32 5.50 8.52
N TRP A 14 5.15 6.74 8.96
CA TRP A 14 3.85 7.39 8.97
C TRP A 14 3.38 7.67 7.53
N ILE A 15 2.16 7.25 7.21
CA ILE A 15 1.53 7.43 5.90
C ILE A 15 0.46 8.50 6.03
N ASN A 16 0.33 9.36 5.01
CA ASN A 16 -0.73 10.37 4.99
C ASN A 16 -2.11 9.69 4.96
N PRO A 17 -3.03 9.97 5.89
CA PRO A 17 -4.36 9.37 5.94
C PRO A 17 -5.16 9.51 4.64
N LYS A 18 -4.94 10.58 3.86
CA LYS A 18 -5.61 10.77 2.56
C LYS A 18 -5.25 9.70 1.52
N ILE A 19 -4.06 9.11 1.63
CA ILE A 19 -3.55 8.09 0.71
C ILE A 19 -3.85 6.68 1.24
N TYR A 20 -4.13 6.55 2.54
CA TYR A 20 -4.42 5.27 3.18
C TYR A 20 -5.56 4.50 2.49
N ASN A 21 -6.66 5.20 2.15
CA ASN A 21 -7.79 4.59 1.45
C ASN A 21 -7.41 4.04 0.06
N VAL A 22 -6.49 4.70 -0.64
CA VAL A 22 -6.01 4.23 -1.95
C VAL A 22 -5.13 3.00 -1.79
N ILE A 23 -4.22 3.02 -0.80
CA ILE A 23 -3.32 1.90 -0.49
C ILE A 23 -4.14 0.66 -0.12
N ASN A 24 -5.15 0.80 0.73
CA ASN A 24 -6.00 -0.34 1.10
C ASN A 24 -6.70 -0.96 -0.11
N LYS A 25 -7.28 -0.13 -1.00
CA LYS A 25 -7.91 -0.62 -2.24
C LYS A 25 -6.92 -1.34 -3.16
N GLU A 26 -5.68 -0.88 -3.24
CA GLU A 26 -4.63 -1.56 -4.03
C GLU A 26 -4.18 -2.88 -3.39
N VAL A 27 -4.01 -2.91 -2.06
CA VAL A 27 -3.68 -4.13 -1.31
C VAL A 27 -4.76 -5.19 -1.46
N GLU A 28 -6.04 -4.81 -1.40
CA GLU A 28 -7.16 -5.73 -1.65
C GLU A 28 -7.12 -6.32 -3.07
N LYS A 29 -6.82 -5.53 -4.10
CA LYS A 29 -6.65 -6.04 -5.48
C LYS A 29 -5.50 -7.03 -5.59
N LEU A 30 -4.40 -6.80 -4.88
CA LEU A 30 -3.26 -7.71 -4.86
C LEU A 30 -3.58 -9.02 -4.13
N LEU A 31 -4.39 -8.95 -3.07
CA LEU A 31 -4.91 -10.13 -2.36
C LEU A 31 -5.83 -10.95 -3.27
N ASP A 32 -6.76 -10.30 -3.97
CA ASP A 32 -7.70 -10.95 -4.89
C ASP A 32 -6.98 -11.59 -6.10
N ALA A 33 -5.96 -10.91 -6.62
CA ALA A 33 -5.08 -11.46 -7.65
C ALA A 33 -4.19 -12.63 -7.16
N GLY A 34 -4.16 -12.92 -5.85
CA GLY A 34 -3.32 -13.95 -5.26
C GLY A 34 -1.81 -13.63 -5.30
N LEU A 35 -1.45 -12.37 -5.52
CA LEU A 35 -0.05 -11.91 -5.55
C LEU A 35 0.53 -11.79 -4.13
N ILE A 36 -0.31 -11.48 -3.15
CA ILE A 36 0.05 -11.40 -1.73
C ILE A 36 -0.91 -12.25 -0.89
N TYR A 37 -0.49 -12.61 0.32
CA TYR A 37 -1.28 -13.36 1.29
C TYR A 37 -1.10 -12.77 2.70
N PRO A 38 -2.12 -12.85 3.57
CA PRO A 38 -2.02 -12.36 4.94
C PRO A 38 -1.08 -13.25 5.76
N ILE A 39 -0.20 -12.63 6.54
CA ILE A 39 0.70 -13.30 7.48
C ILE A 39 0.39 -12.77 8.88
N SER A 40 -0.12 -13.62 9.76
CA SER A 40 -0.47 -13.26 11.15
C SER A 40 0.73 -13.25 12.08
N ASP A 41 1.63 -14.23 11.94
CA ASP A 41 2.57 -14.61 13.00
C ASP A 41 4.05 -14.34 12.66
N SER A 42 4.35 -13.50 11.66
CA SER A 42 5.74 -13.20 11.33
C SER A 42 6.35 -12.17 12.30
N PRO A 43 7.48 -12.46 12.95
CA PRO A 43 8.25 -11.46 13.71
C PRO A 43 8.91 -10.41 12.78
N TRP A 44 8.78 -10.60 11.47
CA TRP A 44 9.31 -9.73 10.43
C TRP A 44 8.30 -8.64 10.09
N VAL A 45 8.70 -7.39 10.21
CA VAL A 45 7.95 -6.23 9.70
C VAL A 45 8.83 -5.55 8.66
N SER A 46 8.47 -5.70 7.38
CA SER A 46 9.06 -4.91 6.31
C SER A 46 8.29 -3.60 6.17
N PRO A 47 8.95 -2.42 6.27
CA PRO A 47 8.27 -1.16 6.04
C PRO A 47 7.73 -1.11 4.61
N VAL A 48 6.43 -0.85 4.47
CA VAL A 48 5.82 -0.65 3.15
C VAL A 48 5.99 0.82 2.75
N HIS A 49 6.73 1.06 1.68
CA HIS A 49 6.85 2.41 1.10
C HIS A 49 5.98 2.50 -0.16
N CYS A 50 4.92 3.30 -0.07
CA CYS A 50 4.05 3.56 -1.21
C CYS A 50 4.58 4.79 -1.94
N VAL A 51 5.11 4.58 -3.14
CA VAL A 51 5.49 5.68 -4.03
C VAL A 51 4.37 5.88 -5.04
N PRO A 52 3.75 7.07 -5.07
CA PRO A 52 2.74 7.34 -6.06
C PRO A 52 3.36 7.30 -7.46
N GLN A 53 2.72 6.55 -8.36
CA GLN A 53 3.24 6.37 -9.70
C GLN A 53 3.10 7.68 -10.49
N LYS A 54 4.25 8.22 -10.93
CA LYS A 54 4.33 9.49 -11.65
C LYS A 54 3.55 9.39 -12.96
N GLY A 55 2.41 10.08 -13.04
CA GLY A 55 1.54 10.12 -14.22
C GLY A 55 0.36 9.15 -14.22
N SER A 56 0.17 8.36 -13.16
CA SER A 56 -1.00 7.48 -13.05
C SER A 56 -2.26 8.25 -12.60
N PHE A 57 -3.41 7.77 -13.05
CA PHE A 57 -4.73 8.12 -12.55
C PHE A 57 -5.17 7.01 -11.60
N THR A 58 -5.57 7.36 -10.36
CA THR A 58 -6.17 6.36 -9.47
C THR A 58 -7.65 6.26 -9.81
N MET A 59 -8.11 5.07 -10.18
CA MET A 59 -9.54 4.78 -10.31
C MET A 59 -10.17 4.80 -8.92
N VAL A 60 -10.93 5.85 -8.63
CA VAL A 60 -11.68 5.98 -7.38
C VAL A 60 -13.14 5.69 -7.69
N GLU A 61 -13.70 4.66 -7.07
CA GLU A 61 -15.14 4.40 -7.07
C GLU A 61 -15.84 5.47 -6.23
N ASN A 62 -16.80 6.17 -6.84
CA ASN A 62 -17.71 7.09 -6.18
C ASN A 62 -18.82 6.33 -5.42
N GLU A 63 -19.68 7.02 -4.67
CA GLU A 63 -20.88 6.47 -3.99
C GLU A 63 -21.84 5.76 -4.97
N GLU A 64 -21.77 6.10 -6.26
CA GLU A 64 -22.55 5.49 -7.34
C GLU A 64 -21.81 4.32 -8.04
N ASN A 65 -20.67 3.86 -7.50
CA ASN A 65 -19.78 2.85 -8.09
C ASN A 65 -19.17 3.23 -9.45
N GLU A 66 -19.26 4.50 -9.85
CA GLU A 66 -18.59 4.99 -11.05
C GLU A 66 -17.08 5.11 -10.81
N LEU A 67 -16.29 4.55 -11.74
CA LEU A 67 -14.82 4.59 -11.69
C LEU A 67 -14.33 5.94 -12.22
N ILE A 68 -14.11 6.90 -11.33
CA ILE A 68 -13.60 8.23 -11.69
C ILE A 68 -12.06 8.19 -11.68
N PRO A 69 -11.40 8.44 -12.83
CA PRO A 69 -9.95 8.58 -12.87
C PRO A 69 -9.56 9.87 -12.15
N THR A 70 -9.18 9.76 -10.88
CA THR A 70 -8.83 10.92 -10.05
C THR A 70 -7.33 11.13 -10.14
N ARG A 71 -6.93 12.32 -10.63
CA ARG A 71 -5.51 12.73 -10.65
C ARG A 71 -5.15 13.29 -9.28
N LEU A 72 -4.47 12.51 -8.45
CA LEU A 72 -3.85 13.04 -7.24
C LEU A 72 -2.64 13.89 -7.64
N VAL A 73 -2.78 15.22 -7.63
CA VAL A 73 -1.64 16.15 -7.74
C VAL A 73 -0.92 16.18 -6.40
N ILE A 74 0.01 15.27 -6.25
CA ILE A 74 0.95 15.19 -5.13
C ILE A 74 2.24 15.86 -5.62
N GLY A 75 2.17 17.20 -5.68
CA GLY A 75 3.36 18.02 -5.86
C GLY A 75 4.20 17.92 -4.59
N TRP A 76 5.29 17.17 -4.66
CA TRP A 76 6.40 17.32 -3.72
C TRP A 76 7.23 18.50 -4.23
N ARG A 77 7.26 19.61 -3.49
CA ARG A 77 8.15 20.75 -3.76
C ARG A 77 9.58 20.39 -3.38
#